data_AF-A0A381ZHL9-F1
#
_entry.id   AF-A0A381ZHL9-F1
#
_cell.length_a   1.000
_cell.length_b   1.000
_cell.length_c   1.000
_cell.angle_alpha   90.00
_cell.angle_beta   90.00
_cell.angle_gamma   90.00
#
_symmetry.space_group_name_H-M   'P 1'
#
loop_
_entity.id
_entity.type
_entity.pdbx_description
1 polymer ?
#
loop_
_entity_poly.entity_id
_entity_poly.type
_entity_poly.pdbx_seq_one_letter_code
_entity_poly.pdbx_strand_id
1 'polypeptide(L)'
;MGEIQNENQDLILDLNIEQKLNNQLKKLLREQPRGSNKTFELKGHSSILFANLAAITLASCGTSSGSTDYSAGAPSPTANAAPNAGADFTFDFTEDIPASFGIGAPTDADGDILTITVDSIPTTGVLTTYDGVTISQGMTLVAGQLEGLTFTPNADLNDDNTTPGTLTLTASDGNLSDSATFTFIIYAVNDLPTSIDLAATSIAENVAGIAVGAVSSDDGDLDNTFTISGTDADKFELSNGTLKLKDTVTADYETKTSYEIVITATDSGSTTSTSKAFTITVDDAIEPETITGTVVDGLVTGATVKLVDANGATVATAITNANGEYTLNAADNKGTRVIADGGTDSYTGEAVTISLSASKASKFVSAITTLIDIAGDDAATVQANLGLPAGFDPATDNPLETLGAQKVNAKLINIIAVGESLLEGAGLTDGAGDELIVAQLVNSLIAAEDISSTTVIAEILTNSAVGTTAATRVAELASDVSTSVVNANALVDISTDVTAIAKVQEVVLNADTGIATLVQAAAASTSVYTAVTTTVLTTSIETADI
;
A
#
# COMPACT_ATOMS: atom_id res chain seq x y z
N MET A 1 21.56 -30.23 14.41
CA MET A 1 22.87 -29.61 14.68
C MET A 1 22.63 -28.11 14.71
N GLY A 2 22.50 -27.57 15.91
CA GLY A 2 22.32 -26.15 16.17
C GLY A 2 22.72 -25.99 17.62
N GLU A 3 23.98 -25.64 17.83
CA GLU A 3 24.52 -25.37 19.17
C GLU A 3 23.77 -24.18 19.74
N ILE A 4 23.04 -24.42 20.83
CA ILE A 4 22.68 -23.35 21.76
C ILE A 4 23.99 -22.97 22.44
N GLN A 5 24.72 -22.01 21.86
CA GLN A 5 25.77 -21.34 22.61
C GLN A 5 25.08 -20.56 23.74
N ASN A 6 25.50 -20.94 24.93
CA ASN A 6 24.82 -20.74 26.19
C ASN A 6 25.24 -19.38 26.73
N GLU A 7 24.33 -18.40 26.79
CA GLU A 7 24.56 -17.06 27.38
C GLU A 7 25.09 -17.13 28.83
N ASN A 8 24.93 -18.27 29.52
CA ASN A 8 25.55 -18.47 30.82
C ASN A 8 27.06 -18.78 30.75
N GLN A 9 27.62 -19.16 29.60
CA GLN A 9 29.05 -19.50 29.50
C GLN A 9 29.93 -18.26 29.54
N ASP A 10 29.53 -17.16 28.89
CA ASP A 10 30.29 -15.90 28.95
C ASP A 10 30.20 -15.26 30.34
N LEU A 11 29.01 -15.28 30.97
CA LEU A 11 28.85 -14.81 32.35
C LEU A 11 29.64 -15.67 33.36
N ILE A 12 29.73 -16.98 33.14
CA ILE A 12 30.53 -17.90 33.96
C ILE A 12 32.03 -17.75 33.68
N LEU A 13 32.43 -17.38 32.46
CA LEU A 13 33.82 -17.12 32.10
C LEU A 13 34.33 -15.85 32.79
N ASP A 14 33.54 -14.77 32.76
CA ASP A 14 33.86 -13.49 33.41
C ASP A 14 33.93 -13.62 34.94
N LEU A 15 32.95 -14.28 35.58
CA LEU A 15 33.01 -14.50 37.02
C LEU A 15 34.26 -15.31 37.45
N ASN A 16 34.66 -16.30 36.64
CA ASN A 16 35.85 -17.10 36.93
C ASN A 16 37.15 -16.32 36.75
N ILE A 17 37.19 -15.36 35.82
CA ILE A 17 38.34 -14.48 35.60
C ILE A 17 38.48 -13.51 36.77
N GLU A 18 37.40 -12.84 37.19
CA GLU A 18 37.40 -11.94 38.35
C GLU A 18 37.80 -12.67 39.64
N GLN A 19 37.25 -13.86 39.87
CA GLN A 19 37.53 -14.62 41.08
C GLN A 19 38.96 -15.17 41.11
N LYS A 20 39.54 -15.51 39.95
CA LYS A 20 40.98 -15.85 39.82
C LYS A 20 41.86 -14.64 40.08
N LEU A 21 41.53 -13.47 39.53
CA LEU A 21 42.31 -12.25 39.70
C LEU A 21 42.33 -11.81 41.17
N ASN A 22 41.17 -11.87 41.84
CA ASN A 22 41.02 -11.52 43.25
C ASN A 22 41.79 -12.51 44.16
N ASN A 23 41.81 -13.79 43.82
CA ASN A 23 42.60 -14.79 44.54
C ASN A 23 44.11 -14.66 44.29
N GLN A 24 44.55 -14.31 43.09
CA GLN A 24 45.95 -14.02 42.77
C GLN A 24 46.44 -12.78 43.53
N LEU A 25 45.63 -11.72 43.59
CA LEU A 25 45.93 -10.52 44.36
C LEU A 25 46.05 -10.83 45.87
N LYS A 26 45.07 -11.55 46.44
CA LYS A 26 45.12 -11.97 47.87
C LYS A 26 46.28 -12.90 48.20
N LYS A 27 46.78 -13.69 47.25
CA LYS A 27 47.97 -14.53 47.42
C LYS A 27 49.24 -13.68 47.38
N LEU A 28 49.32 -12.77 46.41
CA LEU A 28 50.42 -11.82 46.26
C LEU A 28 50.57 -10.91 47.48
N LEU A 29 49.49 -10.46 48.11
CA LEU A 29 49.56 -9.65 49.35
C LEU A 29 49.99 -10.45 50.59
N ARG A 30 49.76 -11.77 50.63
CA ARG A 30 50.06 -12.62 51.82
C ARG A 30 51.49 -13.18 51.83
N GLU A 31 52.13 -13.33 50.67
CA GLU A 31 53.43 -13.99 50.55
C GLU A 31 54.64 -13.02 50.59
N GLN A 32 54.44 -11.70 50.80
CA GLN A 32 55.55 -10.73 50.79
C GLN A 32 56.20 -10.52 52.17
N PRO A 33 57.55 -10.48 52.26
CA PRO A 33 58.25 -10.11 53.48
C PRO A 33 58.03 -8.62 53.82
N ARG A 34 57.74 -8.33 55.09
CA ARG A 34 57.49 -6.97 55.59
C ARG A 34 58.74 -6.08 55.42
N GLY A 35 58.56 -4.89 54.84
CA GLY A 35 59.58 -3.81 54.84
C GLY A 35 60.23 -3.49 53.49
N SER A 36 59.72 -3.98 52.35
CA SER A 36 60.24 -3.62 51.02
C SER A 36 59.25 -2.71 50.30
N ASN A 37 59.64 -1.48 49.93
CA ASN A 37 58.86 -0.66 49.01
C ASN A 37 58.96 -1.24 47.60
N LYS A 38 57.81 -1.54 46.98
CA LYS A 38 57.70 -1.86 45.56
C LYS A 38 56.46 -1.22 44.94
N THR A 39 56.62 -0.74 43.72
CA THR A 39 55.57 -0.17 42.88
C THR A 39 54.76 -1.30 42.24
N PHE A 40 53.43 -1.23 42.31
CA PHE A 40 52.52 -2.08 41.55
C PHE A 40 51.98 -1.26 40.39
N GLU A 41 52.32 -1.64 39.16
CA GLU A 41 51.66 -1.13 37.95
C GLU A 41 50.53 -2.09 37.58
N LEU A 42 49.29 -1.61 37.66
CA LEU A 42 48.14 -2.27 37.05
C LEU A 42 47.96 -1.67 35.67
N LYS A 43 48.20 -2.46 34.62
CA LYS A 43 47.92 -2.04 33.24
C LYS A 43 46.46 -2.33 32.91
N GLY A 44 45.69 -1.29 32.61
CA GLY A 44 44.44 -1.40 31.85
C GLY A 44 43.11 -1.13 32.58
N HIS A 45 43.09 -0.68 33.84
CA HIS A 45 41.84 -0.26 34.50
C HIS A 45 42.03 1.02 35.31
N SER A 46 41.22 2.04 35.04
CA SER A 46 41.31 3.39 35.62
C SER A 46 40.70 3.49 37.04
N SER A 47 40.06 2.43 37.56
CA SER A 47 39.59 2.36 38.95
C SER A 47 39.44 0.91 39.47
N ILE A 48 39.53 0.71 40.79
CA ILE A 48 39.17 -0.55 41.47
C ILE A 48 38.03 -0.25 42.45
N LEU A 49 36.84 -0.78 42.16
CA LEU A 49 35.70 -0.68 43.08
C LEU A 49 35.76 -1.84 44.09
N PHE A 50 35.99 -1.55 45.36
CA PHE A 50 35.89 -2.56 46.41
C PHE A 50 34.50 -2.53 47.05
N ALA A 51 33.69 -3.54 46.76
CA ALA A 51 32.32 -3.61 47.29
C ALA A 51 32.22 -3.68 48.84
N ASN A 52 33.33 -3.91 49.57
CA ASN A 52 33.37 -3.95 51.05
C ASN A 52 34.79 -3.72 51.61
N LEU A 53 35.39 -2.54 51.37
CA LEU A 53 36.69 -2.19 51.97
C LEU A 53 36.50 -1.33 53.22
N ALA A 54 36.79 -1.89 54.39
CA ALA A 54 36.59 -1.18 55.67
C ALA A 54 37.65 -0.09 55.95
N ALA A 55 38.86 -0.17 55.35
CA ALA A 55 39.86 0.91 55.31
C ALA A 55 41.07 0.53 54.43
N ILE A 56 41.67 1.52 53.76
CA ILE A 56 43.09 1.53 53.39
C ILE A 56 43.78 2.46 54.39
N THR A 57 44.75 1.95 55.15
CA THR A 57 45.57 2.77 56.04
C THR A 57 46.96 2.92 55.42
N LEU A 58 47.26 4.10 54.89
CA LEU A 58 48.60 4.48 54.46
C LEU A 58 49.32 5.08 55.67
N ALA A 59 50.24 4.33 56.28
CA ALA A 59 51.10 4.85 57.34
C ALA A 59 52.37 5.43 56.74
N SER A 60 52.56 6.75 56.83
CA SER A 60 53.88 7.36 56.64
C SER A 60 54.78 6.97 57.80
N CYS A 61 55.83 6.19 57.56
CA CYS A 61 56.87 5.95 58.54
C CYS A 61 57.84 7.14 58.55
N GLY A 62 57.74 7.98 59.57
CA GLY A 62 58.69 9.06 59.85
C GLY A 62 58.67 9.38 61.34
N THR A 63 59.29 8.54 62.17
CA THR A 63 59.55 8.86 63.57
C THR A 63 61.06 9.03 63.76
N SER A 64 61.52 10.28 63.87
CA SER A 64 62.81 10.62 64.46
C SER A 64 62.57 10.99 65.92
N SER A 65 63.04 10.13 66.83
CA SER A 65 63.12 10.36 68.26
C SER A 65 64.30 11.29 68.57
N GLY A 66 64.04 12.39 69.29
CA GLY A 66 65.07 13.31 69.76
C GLY A 66 64.55 14.19 70.90
N SER A 67 65.23 14.09 72.04
CA SER A 67 64.94 14.72 73.34
C SER A 67 64.72 16.23 73.31
N THR A 68 63.80 16.71 74.15
CA THR A 68 63.49 18.12 74.41
C THR A 68 64.68 18.87 75.03
N ASP A 69 65.07 19.99 74.42
CA ASP A 69 65.72 21.12 75.11
C ASP A 69 65.05 22.42 74.64
N TYR A 70 64.35 23.11 75.55
CA TYR A 70 63.66 24.36 75.28
C TYR A 70 64.61 25.53 75.48
N SER A 71 65.31 25.94 74.43
CA SER A 71 65.84 27.31 74.31
C SER A 71 66.25 27.61 72.87
N ALA A 72 65.27 27.92 72.01
CA ALA A 72 65.49 28.68 70.78
C ALA A 72 64.23 29.52 70.51
N GLY A 73 64.44 30.78 70.11
CA GLY A 73 63.41 31.79 69.96
C GLY A 73 62.29 31.37 69.00
N ALA A 74 61.13 32.02 69.16
CA ALA A 74 59.98 31.89 68.27
C ALA A 74 60.44 31.92 66.79
N PRO A 75 60.14 30.90 65.98
CA PRO A 75 60.36 30.99 64.55
C PRO A 75 59.46 32.11 63.99
N SER A 76 60.03 32.91 63.10
CA SER A 76 59.31 33.85 62.23
C SER A 76 58.11 33.15 61.58
N PRO A 77 56.99 33.85 61.29
CA PRO A 77 55.88 33.22 60.57
C PRO A 77 56.43 32.55 59.32
N THR A 78 56.14 31.25 59.15
CA THR A 78 56.34 30.56 57.89
C THR A 78 55.59 31.34 56.82
N ALA A 79 56.22 31.57 55.66
CA ALA A 79 55.49 32.15 54.54
C ALA A 79 54.31 31.23 54.19
N ASN A 80 53.15 31.82 53.92
CA ASN A 80 51.95 31.11 53.43
C ASN A 80 52.33 30.22 52.24
N ALA A 81 52.10 28.91 52.35
CA ALA A 81 52.24 27.96 51.27
C ALA A 81 51.10 28.18 50.26
N ALA A 82 51.33 27.86 48.98
CA ALA A 82 50.22 27.84 48.03
C ALA A 82 49.41 26.55 48.24
N PRO A 83 48.10 26.56 47.96
CA PRO A 83 47.32 25.34 47.87
C PRO A 83 47.93 24.37 46.85
N ASN A 84 47.68 23.07 47.02
CA ASN A 84 47.96 22.05 46.03
C ASN A 84 46.62 21.58 45.45
N ALA A 85 46.33 21.97 44.21
CA ALA A 85 45.08 21.65 43.52
C ALA A 85 45.00 20.19 43.06
N GLY A 86 46.10 19.44 43.13
CA GLY A 86 46.22 18.09 42.61
C GLY A 86 47.04 18.03 41.32
N ALA A 87 47.17 16.83 40.75
CA ALA A 87 47.87 16.63 39.49
C ALA A 87 46.90 16.63 38.32
N ASP A 88 47.37 17.10 37.16
CA ASP A 88 46.65 16.94 35.90
C ASP A 88 46.42 15.44 35.60
N PHE A 89 45.24 15.13 35.08
CA PHE A 89 44.86 13.75 34.77
C PHE A 89 44.04 13.71 33.47
N THR A 90 44.09 12.58 32.77
CA THR A 90 43.25 12.34 31.58
C THR A 90 42.32 11.17 31.85
N PHE A 91 41.03 11.40 31.66
CA PHE A 91 39.99 10.39 31.77
C PHE A 91 39.55 9.93 30.38
N ASP A 92 39.37 8.62 30.25
CA ASP A 92 38.73 7.97 29.12
C ASP A 92 37.30 7.56 29.48
N PHE A 93 36.37 7.92 28.61
CA PHE A 93 34.96 7.57 28.71
C PHE A 93 34.53 6.90 27.41
N THR A 94 33.60 5.97 27.50
CA THR A 94 32.77 5.60 26.36
C THR A 94 31.55 6.50 26.37
N GLU A 95 31.03 6.84 25.21
CA GLU A 95 29.72 7.45 25.15
C GLU A 95 28.60 6.53 25.67
N ASP A 96 27.39 7.07 25.76
CA ASP A 96 26.15 6.44 26.25
C ASP A 96 26.14 5.94 27.69
N ILE A 97 27.28 5.97 28.36
CA ILE A 97 27.44 5.47 29.72
C ILE A 97 27.92 6.61 30.62
N PRO A 98 27.06 7.10 31.54
CA PRO A 98 27.51 8.00 32.59
C PRO A 98 28.60 7.34 33.45
N ALA A 99 29.71 8.04 33.64
CA ALA A 99 30.86 7.53 34.36
C ALA A 99 31.16 8.39 35.59
N SER A 100 31.28 7.75 36.75
CA SER A 100 31.60 8.41 38.01
C SER A 100 33.08 8.31 38.34
N PHE A 101 33.69 9.42 38.74
CA PHE A 101 35.11 9.53 39.06
C PHE A 101 35.32 10.52 40.22
N GLY A 102 36.49 10.43 40.86
CA GLY A 102 36.89 11.36 41.91
C GLY A 102 38.26 11.95 41.56
N ILE A 103 38.43 13.24 41.79
CA ILE A 103 39.70 13.95 41.54
C ILE A 103 40.45 14.31 42.84
N GLY A 104 39.85 13.97 43.99
CA GLY A 104 40.39 14.29 45.31
C GLY A 104 40.16 15.76 45.69
N ALA A 105 40.19 16.03 46.99
CA ALA A 105 40.12 17.39 47.49
C ALA A 105 41.50 18.08 47.42
N PRO A 106 41.57 19.34 46.95
CA PRO A 106 42.75 20.18 47.12
C PRO A 106 43.19 20.23 48.58
N THR A 107 44.50 20.31 48.79
CA THR A 107 45.08 20.36 50.14
C THR A 107 45.91 21.61 50.30
N ASP A 108 46.05 22.07 51.52
CA ASP A 108 46.97 23.14 51.87
C ASP A 108 47.79 22.74 53.11
N ALA A 109 49.07 23.09 53.11
CA ALA A 109 50.02 22.69 54.14
C ALA A 109 49.83 23.50 55.44
N ASP A 110 49.29 24.72 55.33
CA ASP A 110 48.99 25.59 56.47
C ASP A 110 47.61 25.29 57.08
N GLY A 111 46.76 24.56 56.34
CA GLY A 111 45.44 24.12 56.76
C GLY A 111 44.35 25.18 56.52
N ASP A 112 44.61 26.10 55.60
CA ASP A 112 43.66 27.15 55.24
C ASP A 112 42.40 26.60 54.56
N ILE A 113 41.29 27.33 54.71
CA ILE A 113 40.03 26.99 54.05
C ILE A 113 40.15 27.38 52.56
N LEU A 114 40.02 26.39 51.69
CA LEU A 114 40.16 26.58 50.25
C LEU A 114 38.85 26.92 49.57
N THR A 115 38.90 27.91 48.68
CA THR A 115 37.85 28.20 47.70
C THR A 115 38.22 27.51 46.39
N ILE A 116 37.33 26.65 45.87
CA ILE A 116 37.56 25.89 44.64
C ILE A 116 36.65 26.44 43.55
N THR A 117 37.21 27.06 42.52
CA THR A 117 36.46 27.63 41.40
C THR A 117 36.63 26.80 40.13
N VAL A 118 35.53 26.64 39.38
CA VAL A 118 35.51 25.95 38.08
C VAL A 118 35.87 26.93 36.97
N ASP A 119 37.04 26.77 36.36
CA ASP A 119 37.53 27.69 35.32
C ASP A 119 37.11 27.26 33.90
N SER A 120 36.92 25.96 33.67
CA SER A 120 36.39 25.41 32.42
C SER A 120 35.65 24.11 32.66
N ILE A 121 34.78 23.72 31.71
CA ILE A 121 34.10 22.42 31.68
C ILE A 121 34.21 21.83 30.27
N PRO A 122 34.12 20.50 30.10
CA PRO A 122 33.96 19.88 28.79
C PRO A 122 32.73 20.40 28.03
N THR A 123 32.82 20.45 26.70
CA THR A 123 31.77 20.97 25.80
C THR A 123 30.84 19.89 25.23
N THR A 124 31.23 18.61 25.28
CA THR A 124 30.48 17.49 24.69
C THR A 124 29.99 16.51 25.75
N GLY A 125 29.30 17.02 26.74
CA GLY A 125 28.68 16.24 27.81
C GLY A 125 28.26 17.12 28.98
N VAL A 126 27.72 16.48 30.01
CA VAL A 126 27.24 17.12 31.23
C VAL A 126 28.04 16.60 32.41
N LEU A 127 28.56 17.51 33.23
CA LEU A 127 29.25 17.18 34.47
C LEU A 127 28.34 17.47 35.66
N THR A 128 28.22 16.52 36.59
CA THR A 128 27.44 16.64 37.81
C THR A 128 28.23 16.20 39.04
N THR A 129 27.88 16.73 40.21
CA THR A 129 28.36 16.25 41.51
C THR A 129 27.60 14.98 41.94
N TYR A 130 28.04 14.32 43.02
CA TYR A 130 27.43 13.07 43.50
C TYR A 130 25.96 13.22 43.91
N ASP A 131 25.54 14.44 44.25
CA ASP A 131 24.16 14.82 44.59
C ASP A 131 23.36 15.31 43.36
N GLY A 132 23.92 15.20 42.16
CA GLY A 132 23.26 15.47 40.88
C GLY A 132 23.24 16.94 40.46
N VAL A 133 24.01 17.82 41.11
CA VAL A 133 24.09 19.23 40.74
C VAL A 133 24.98 19.40 39.52
N THR A 134 24.45 19.97 38.44
CA THR A 134 25.22 20.27 37.23
C THR A 134 26.28 21.32 37.51
N ILE A 135 27.52 21.02 37.13
CA ILE A 135 28.67 21.90 37.26
C ILE A 135 28.71 22.84 36.05
N SER A 136 28.91 24.13 36.30
CA SER A 136 29.06 25.16 35.28
C SER A 136 30.32 25.99 35.53
N GLN A 137 30.87 26.58 34.48
CA GLN A 137 31.98 27.51 34.60
C GLN A 137 31.64 28.65 35.57
N GLY A 138 32.58 29.01 36.44
CA GLY A 138 32.44 30.02 37.48
C GLY A 138 31.77 29.53 38.77
N MET A 139 31.32 28.27 38.85
CA MET A 139 30.79 27.71 40.10
C MET A 139 31.90 27.53 41.14
N THR A 140 31.54 27.70 42.41
CA THR A 140 32.39 27.34 43.55
C THR A 140 31.96 25.99 44.11
N LEU A 141 32.91 25.07 44.27
CA LEU A 141 32.68 23.73 44.80
C LEU A 141 33.30 23.62 46.21
N VAL A 142 32.76 22.72 47.02
CA VAL A 142 33.42 22.31 48.28
C VAL A 142 34.16 21.00 48.08
N ALA A 143 35.22 20.78 48.86
CA ALA A 143 36.11 19.61 48.77
C ALA A 143 35.36 18.26 48.63
N GLY A 144 34.32 18.03 49.43
CA GLY A 144 33.55 16.78 49.39
C GLY A 144 32.76 16.53 48.10
N GLN A 145 32.48 17.57 47.30
CA GLN A 145 31.80 17.42 46.01
C GLN A 145 32.73 16.87 44.92
N LEU A 146 34.05 16.92 45.12
CA LEU A 146 35.05 16.43 44.17
C LEU A 146 35.35 14.93 44.31
N GLU A 147 34.83 14.29 45.36
CA GLU A 147 35.04 12.86 45.63
C GLU A 147 34.12 11.94 44.83
N GLY A 148 33.11 12.50 44.15
CA GLY A 148 32.18 11.74 43.31
C GLY A 148 31.54 12.63 42.25
N LEU A 149 32.30 12.93 41.20
CA LEU A 149 31.80 13.59 40.00
C LEU A 149 31.24 12.56 39.04
N THR A 150 30.22 12.91 38.26
CA THR A 150 29.70 12.10 37.17
C THR A 150 29.76 12.89 35.87
N PHE A 151 30.43 12.34 34.87
CA PHE A 151 30.40 12.87 33.50
C PHE A 151 29.50 11.99 32.64
N THR A 152 28.55 12.63 31.96
CA THR A 152 27.67 12.01 30.97
C THR A 152 28.02 12.60 29.61
N PRO A 153 28.74 11.86 28.75
CA PRO A 153 28.95 12.27 27.36
C PRO A 153 27.62 12.57 26.64
N ASN A 154 27.67 13.36 25.58
CA ASN A 154 26.55 13.39 24.64
C ASN A 154 26.35 11.98 24.05
N ALA A 155 25.12 11.64 23.69
CA ALA A 155 24.84 10.41 22.94
C ALA A 155 25.19 10.62 21.45
N ASP A 156 25.25 9.52 20.71
CA ASP A 156 25.31 9.43 19.25
C ASP A 156 26.57 10.12 18.64
N LEU A 157 27.75 9.96 19.24
CA LEU A 157 29.03 10.35 18.64
C LEU A 157 29.47 9.33 17.59
N ASN A 158 29.40 9.74 16.33
CA ASN A 158 29.83 8.91 15.21
C ASN A 158 31.37 8.67 15.12
N ASP A 159 32.18 9.34 15.95
CA ASP A 159 33.65 9.25 15.97
C ASP A 159 34.25 9.56 17.35
N ASP A 160 35.39 8.94 17.68
CA ASP A 160 36.17 9.22 18.89
C ASP A 160 36.48 10.72 19.04
N ASN A 161 36.01 11.32 20.13
CA ASN A 161 36.29 12.70 20.47
C ASN A 161 37.46 12.80 21.46
N THR A 162 38.63 13.11 20.92
CA THR A 162 39.86 13.31 21.69
C THR A 162 40.04 14.75 22.20
N THR A 163 39.15 15.68 21.84
CA THR A 163 39.19 17.08 22.28
C THR A 163 37.82 17.61 22.75
N PRO A 164 37.13 16.93 23.67
CA PRO A 164 35.83 17.36 24.21
C PRO A 164 35.92 18.57 25.14
N GLY A 165 37.13 19.08 25.41
CA GLY A 165 37.41 20.14 26.39
C GLY A 165 38.00 19.60 27.69
N THR A 166 38.19 20.48 28.67
CA THR A 166 38.81 20.16 29.96
C THR A 166 37.97 20.68 31.12
N LEU A 167 38.04 20.00 32.26
CA LEU A 167 37.66 20.57 33.55
C LEU A 167 38.93 21.17 34.17
N THR A 168 38.98 22.48 34.34
CA THR A 168 40.06 23.15 35.07
C THR A 168 39.50 23.71 36.37
N LEU A 169 40.15 23.40 37.49
CA LEU A 169 39.79 23.90 38.80
C LEU A 169 40.93 24.72 39.38
N THR A 170 40.61 25.85 40.02
CA THR A 170 41.56 26.65 40.80
C THR A 170 41.20 26.57 42.27
N ALA A 171 42.18 26.20 43.10
CA ALA A 171 42.08 26.25 44.56
C ALA A 171 42.82 27.50 45.08
N SER A 172 42.18 28.29 45.93
CA SER A 172 42.79 29.48 46.55
C SER A 172 42.53 29.53 48.05
N ASP A 173 43.56 29.91 48.82
CA ASP A 173 43.50 30.21 50.26
C ASP A 173 43.18 31.71 50.54
N GLY A 174 42.95 32.51 49.48
CA GLY A 174 42.72 33.95 49.55
C GLY A 174 43.99 34.82 49.39
N ASN A 175 45.18 34.22 49.38
CA ASN A 175 46.47 34.87 49.13
C ASN A 175 47.17 34.30 47.88
N LEU A 176 47.25 32.97 47.79
CA LEU A 176 47.86 32.21 46.70
C LEU A 176 46.83 31.25 46.08
N SER A 177 47.18 30.69 44.93
CA SER A 177 46.34 29.74 44.22
C SER A 177 47.16 28.75 43.42
N ASP A 178 46.57 27.59 43.18
CA ASP A 178 47.08 26.55 42.28
C ASP A 178 45.91 25.98 41.47
N SER A 179 46.21 25.39 40.31
CA SER A 179 45.20 24.88 39.39
C SER A 179 45.53 23.48 38.91
N ALA A 180 44.50 22.65 38.73
CA ALA A 180 44.60 21.31 38.13
C ALA A 180 43.68 21.22 36.91
N THR A 181 44.17 20.57 35.85
CA THR A 181 43.45 20.35 34.61
C THR A 181 43.17 18.88 34.38
N PHE A 182 41.90 18.56 34.15
CA PHE A 182 41.41 17.22 33.84
C PHE A 182 40.96 17.19 32.38
N THR A 183 41.64 16.39 31.58
CA THR A 183 41.34 16.19 30.15
C THR A 183 40.41 14.99 29.99
N PHE A 184 39.50 15.07 29.02
CA PHE A 184 38.52 14.03 28.73
C PHE A 184 38.80 13.49 27.32
N ILE A 185 38.66 12.18 27.14
CA ILE A 185 38.61 11.50 25.84
C ILE A 185 37.32 10.69 25.84
N ILE A 186 36.53 10.79 24.77
CA ILE A 186 35.27 10.07 24.61
C ILE A 186 35.42 9.14 23.41
N TYR A 187 35.23 7.85 23.64
CA TYR A 187 35.22 6.81 22.61
C TYR A 187 33.80 6.57 22.11
N ALA A 188 33.67 6.52 20.78
CA ALA A 188 32.40 6.23 20.13
C ALA A 188 31.96 4.77 20.37
N VAL A 189 30.66 4.54 20.46
CA VAL A 189 30.00 3.26 20.61
C VAL A 189 28.97 3.13 19.50
N ASN A 190 28.90 1.94 18.90
CA ASN A 190 27.99 1.70 17.80
C ASN A 190 26.51 1.71 18.27
N ASP A 191 25.71 2.57 17.67
CA ASP A 191 24.27 2.62 17.78
C ASP A 191 23.61 1.58 16.84
N LEU A 192 22.38 1.16 17.15
CA LEU A 192 21.67 0.18 16.31
C LEU A 192 20.34 0.77 15.84
N PRO A 193 19.92 0.52 14.59
CA PRO A 193 18.63 1.00 14.11
C PRO A 193 17.52 0.24 14.82
N THR A 194 16.56 0.95 15.41
CA THR A 194 15.37 0.35 16.06
C THR A 194 14.07 0.66 15.32
N SER A 195 14.08 1.65 14.43
CA SER A 195 12.97 2.05 13.58
C SER A 195 13.45 2.44 12.18
N ILE A 196 12.52 2.39 11.23
CA ILE A 196 12.71 2.84 9.85
C ILE A 196 11.54 3.76 9.52
N ASP A 197 11.79 4.86 8.84
CA ASP A 197 10.77 5.75 8.32
C ASP A 197 10.90 5.94 6.81
N LEU A 198 9.76 6.26 6.18
CA LEU A 198 9.65 6.53 4.76
C LEU A 198 8.84 7.82 4.58
N ALA A 199 9.40 8.78 3.85
CA ALA A 199 8.86 10.13 3.77
C ALA A 199 7.45 10.23 3.13
N ALA A 200 7.05 9.26 2.31
CA ALA A 200 5.69 9.17 1.77
C ALA A 200 5.30 7.71 1.49
N THR A 201 4.00 7.43 1.41
CA THR A 201 3.45 6.09 1.17
C THR A 201 2.38 6.10 0.08
N SER A 202 2.40 7.09 -0.80
CA SER A 202 1.59 7.12 -2.02
C SER A 202 2.41 7.59 -3.22
N ILE A 203 1.99 7.18 -4.42
CA ILE A 203 2.55 7.60 -5.69
C ILE A 203 1.43 7.87 -6.69
N ALA A 204 1.62 8.85 -7.56
CA ALA A 204 0.77 8.99 -8.73
C ALA A 204 0.97 7.81 -9.69
N GLU A 205 -0.10 7.32 -10.27
CA GLU A 205 -0.02 6.39 -11.39
C GLU A 205 0.53 7.03 -12.66
N ASN A 206 0.74 6.23 -13.71
CA ASN A 206 1.11 6.69 -15.05
C ASN A 206 2.45 7.47 -15.14
N VAL A 207 3.27 7.42 -14.08
CA VAL A 207 4.61 8.02 -14.04
C VAL A 207 5.67 6.94 -13.88
N ALA A 208 6.48 6.74 -14.92
CA ALA A 208 7.53 5.74 -14.91
C ALA A 208 8.65 6.13 -13.93
N GLY A 209 9.07 5.18 -13.09
CA GLY A 209 10.17 5.38 -12.15
C GLY A 209 9.92 6.45 -11.09
N ILE A 210 8.66 6.75 -10.77
CA ILE A 210 8.29 7.78 -9.78
C ILE A 210 8.93 7.50 -8.41
N ALA A 211 9.40 8.58 -7.77
CA ALA A 211 9.91 8.52 -6.41
C ALA A 211 8.75 8.39 -5.41
N VAL A 212 8.91 7.48 -4.46
CA VAL A 212 8.00 7.33 -3.32
C VAL A 212 8.44 8.31 -2.23
N GLY A 213 9.65 8.14 -1.68
CA GLY A 213 10.14 8.98 -0.60
C GLY A 213 11.52 8.57 -0.10
N ALA A 214 12.17 9.47 0.65
CA ALA A 214 13.43 9.18 1.33
C ALA A 214 13.22 8.14 2.44
N VAL A 215 14.16 7.21 2.56
CA VAL A 215 14.22 6.21 3.62
C VAL A 215 15.22 6.66 4.67
N SER A 216 14.86 6.52 5.94
CA SER A 216 15.73 6.82 7.08
C SER A 216 15.54 5.80 8.20
N SER A 217 16.51 5.75 9.10
CA SER A 217 16.46 5.05 10.39
C SER A 217 16.65 6.04 11.54
N ASP A 218 16.46 5.57 12.76
CA ASP A 218 16.73 6.29 14.00
C ASP A 218 18.14 6.06 14.56
N ASP A 219 19.01 5.44 13.79
CA ASP A 219 20.39 5.15 14.16
C ASP A 219 21.23 6.44 14.22
N GLY A 220 21.90 6.66 15.36
CA GLY A 220 22.75 7.81 15.64
C GLY A 220 24.01 7.87 14.77
N ASP A 221 24.55 6.72 14.38
CA ASP A 221 25.78 6.61 13.60
C ASP A 221 25.59 6.98 12.13
N LEU A 222 24.35 6.96 11.63
CA LEU A 222 23.97 7.26 10.24
C LEU A 222 24.72 6.41 9.19
N ASP A 223 25.14 5.20 9.57
CA ASP A 223 25.99 4.33 8.76
C ASP A 223 25.20 3.22 8.03
N ASN A 224 23.88 3.19 8.22
CA ASN A 224 23.07 2.05 7.84
C ASN A 224 22.97 1.84 6.32
N THR A 225 22.89 0.58 5.93
CA THR A 225 22.55 0.15 4.57
C THR A 225 21.11 -0.33 4.50
N PHE A 226 20.39 0.09 3.46
CA PHE A 226 18.98 -0.27 3.27
C PHE A 226 18.81 -1.29 2.14
N THR A 227 17.97 -2.30 2.38
CA THR A 227 17.58 -3.29 1.38
C THR A 227 16.05 -3.41 1.29
N ILE A 228 15.54 -3.82 0.13
CA ILE A 228 14.11 -4.00 -0.14
C ILE A 228 13.80 -5.50 -0.32
N SER A 229 12.74 -5.96 0.32
CA SER A 229 12.17 -7.30 0.17
C SER A 229 10.63 -7.24 0.22
N GLY A 230 9.94 -8.37 0.19
CA GLY A 230 8.47 -8.44 0.15
C GLY A 230 7.91 -8.83 -1.21
N THR A 231 6.58 -8.79 -1.34
CA THR A 231 5.84 -9.31 -2.51
C THR A 231 6.11 -8.49 -3.77
N ASP A 232 6.14 -7.16 -3.65
CA ASP A 232 6.28 -6.25 -4.80
C ASP A 232 7.70 -5.66 -4.93
N ALA A 233 8.67 -6.20 -4.19
CA ALA A 233 10.04 -5.69 -4.14
C ALA A 233 10.73 -5.64 -5.52
N ASP A 234 10.33 -6.50 -6.46
CA ASP A 234 10.88 -6.50 -7.81
C ASP A 234 10.51 -5.25 -8.61
N LYS A 235 9.51 -4.46 -8.17
CA LYS A 235 9.08 -3.21 -8.80
C LYS A 235 9.82 -1.98 -8.29
N PHE A 236 10.48 -2.07 -7.15
CA PHE A 236 11.13 -0.93 -6.48
C PHE A 236 12.66 -1.03 -6.53
N GLU A 237 13.30 0.13 -6.35
CA GLU A 237 14.73 0.26 -6.12
C GLU A 237 15.01 1.43 -5.18
N LEU A 238 16.19 1.40 -4.56
CA LEU A 238 16.74 2.52 -3.80
C LEU A 238 17.74 3.27 -4.67
N SER A 239 17.51 4.57 -4.85
CA SER A 239 18.44 5.46 -5.55
C SER A 239 18.79 6.62 -4.62
N ASN A 240 20.06 6.70 -4.20
CA ASN A 240 20.57 7.71 -3.28
C ASN A 240 19.69 7.86 -2.00
N GLY A 241 19.32 6.75 -1.36
CA GLY A 241 18.47 6.74 -0.16
C GLY A 241 16.99 7.04 -0.41
N THR A 242 16.57 7.23 -1.66
CA THR A 242 15.16 7.42 -2.03
C THR A 242 14.59 6.13 -2.60
N LEU A 243 13.50 5.65 -2.02
CA LEU A 243 12.69 4.57 -2.58
C LEU A 243 11.94 5.11 -3.81
N LYS A 244 12.01 4.37 -4.91
CA LYS A 244 11.28 4.68 -6.16
C LYS A 244 10.84 3.41 -6.86
N LEU A 245 9.86 3.52 -7.76
CA LEU A 245 9.65 2.48 -8.77
C LEU A 245 10.89 2.40 -9.68
N LYS A 246 11.18 1.23 -10.22
CA LYS A 246 12.21 1.07 -11.26
C LYS A 246 11.83 1.87 -12.50
N ASP A 247 12.82 2.35 -13.24
CA ASP A 247 12.63 3.22 -14.41
C ASP A 247 11.68 2.69 -15.48
N THR A 248 11.56 1.37 -15.63
CA THR A 248 10.66 0.72 -16.61
C THR A 248 9.29 0.36 -16.05
N VAL A 249 8.99 0.71 -14.80
CA VAL A 249 7.74 0.38 -14.11
C VAL A 249 6.92 1.65 -13.94
N THR A 250 5.67 1.59 -14.39
CA THR A 250 4.60 2.55 -14.11
C THR A 250 3.58 1.86 -13.21
N ALA A 251 3.05 2.59 -12.23
CA ALA A 251 1.83 2.17 -11.56
C ALA A 251 0.61 2.47 -12.44
N ASP A 252 -0.44 1.68 -12.27
CA ASP A 252 -1.73 1.77 -12.97
C ASP A 252 -2.77 1.36 -11.91
N TYR A 253 -3.61 2.32 -11.52
CA TYR A 253 -4.56 2.18 -10.43
C TYR A 253 -5.64 1.13 -10.76
N GLU A 254 -6.15 1.15 -11.99
CA GLU A 254 -7.15 0.22 -12.52
C GLU A 254 -6.65 -1.23 -12.48
N THR A 255 -5.34 -1.44 -12.67
CA THR A 255 -4.71 -2.76 -12.57
C THR A 255 -4.39 -3.15 -11.11
N LYS A 256 -3.81 -2.24 -10.32
CA LYS A 256 -3.37 -2.51 -8.94
C LYS A 256 -3.26 -1.22 -8.11
N THR A 257 -4.08 -1.12 -7.07
CA THR A 257 -4.21 0.10 -6.24
C THR A 257 -3.16 0.26 -5.14
N SER A 258 -2.38 -0.78 -4.82
CA SER A 258 -1.32 -0.70 -3.78
C SER A 258 -0.24 -1.75 -3.94
N TYR A 259 0.97 -1.44 -3.48
CA TYR A 259 2.13 -2.34 -3.43
C TYR A 259 2.60 -2.59 -1.99
N GLU A 260 3.07 -3.82 -1.72
CA GLU A 260 3.55 -4.23 -0.41
C GLU A 260 5.06 -4.53 -0.44
N ILE A 261 5.84 -3.79 0.36
CA ILE A 261 7.28 -3.96 0.49
C ILE A 261 7.72 -4.01 1.96
N VAL A 262 8.92 -4.55 2.19
CA VAL A 262 9.61 -4.54 3.47
C VAL A 262 10.97 -3.92 3.27
N ILE A 263 11.29 -2.87 4.03
CA ILE A 263 12.61 -2.24 4.05
C ILE A 263 13.35 -2.76 5.28
N THR A 264 14.61 -3.15 5.08
CA THR A 264 15.53 -3.58 6.15
C THR A 264 16.71 -2.63 6.22
N ALA A 265 16.96 -2.09 7.42
CA ALA A 265 18.16 -1.33 7.76
C ALA A 265 19.15 -2.29 8.41
N THR A 266 20.35 -2.37 7.86
CA THR A 266 21.47 -3.15 8.40
C THR A 266 22.56 -2.17 8.80
N ASP A 267 22.86 -2.17 10.09
CA ASP A 267 23.95 -1.42 10.70
C ASP A 267 25.31 -1.83 10.12
N SER A 268 26.24 -0.88 9.97
CA SER A 268 27.52 -1.18 9.31
C SER A 268 28.59 -1.68 10.29
N GLY A 269 28.52 -1.27 11.57
CA GLY A 269 29.38 -1.80 12.62
C GLY A 269 28.91 -3.13 13.24
N SER A 270 27.71 -3.60 12.87
CA SER A 270 27.08 -4.82 13.39
C SER A 270 26.48 -5.69 12.27
N THR A 271 25.98 -6.87 12.65
CA THR A 271 25.13 -7.70 11.77
C THR A 271 23.66 -7.60 12.13
N THR A 272 23.33 -6.75 13.11
CA THR A 272 21.95 -6.52 13.55
C THR A 272 21.19 -5.76 12.47
N SER A 273 19.92 -6.10 12.30
CA SER A 273 19.08 -5.43 11.32
C SER A 273 17.66 -5.29 11.85
N THR A 274 17.03 -4.19 11.49
CA THR A 274 15.62 -3.91 11.76
C THR A 274 14.86 -3.87 10.44
N SER A 275 13.64 -4.40 10.43
CA SER A 275 12.79 -4.45 9.24
C SER A 275 11.42 -3.85 9.52
N LYS A 276 10.86 -3.11 8.55
CA LYS A 276 9.51 -2.54 8.63
C LYS A 276 8.78 -2.71 7.29
N ALA A 277 7.53 -3.13 7.35
CA ALA A 277 6.65 -3.25 6.18
C ALA A 277 6.02 -1.89 5.85
N PHE A 278 5.87 -1.61 4.56
CA PHE A 278 5.23 -0.40 4.04
C PHE A 278 4.24 -0.78 2.92
N THR A 279 3.04 -0.21 3.00
CA THR A 279 2.05 -0.23 1.91
C THR A 279 2.18 1.07 1.12
N ILE A 280 2.50 0.97 -0.17
CA ILE A 280 2.56 2.11 -1.09
C ILE A 280 1.27 2.15 -1.88
N THR A 281 0.45 3.16 -1.64
CA THR A 281 -0.83 3.37 -2.35
C THR A 281 -0.60 4.05 -3.70
N VAL A 282 -1.45 3.73 -4.67
CA VAL A 282 -1.47 4.37 -5.98
C VAL A 282 -2.63 5.36 -6.01
N ASP A 283 -2.36 6.60 -6.42
CA ASP A 283 -3.37 7.64 -6.55
C ASP A 283 -4.01 7.58 -7.94
N ASP A 284 -5.34 7.45 -7.97
CA ASP A 284 -6.19 7.43 -9.18
C ASP A 284 -6.19 8.80 -9.88
N ALA A 285 -5.90 8.79 -11.18
CA ALA A 285 -5.94 9.93 -12.08
C ALA A 285 -7.00 9.73 -13.17
N ILE A 286 -7.80 10.77 -13.40
CA ILE A 286 -8.83 10.76 -14.44
C ILE A 286 -8.23 10.49 -15.83
N GLU A 287 -8.66 9.39 -16.45
CA GLU A 287 -8.25 8.98 -17.81
C GLU A 287 -9.40 9.15 -18.83
N PRO A 288 -9.44 10.27 -19.58
CA PRO A 288 -10.50 10.49 -20.54
C PRO A 288 -10.35 9.55 -21.75
N GLU A 289 -11.47 8.94 -22.17
CA GLU A 289 -11.54 8.10 -23.36
C GLU A 289 -12.69 8.52 -24.26
N THR A 290 -12.46 8.44 -25.58
CA THR A 290 -13.51 8.58 -26.60
C THR A 290 -13.82 7.21 -27.18
N ILE A 291 -15.07 6.77 -27.02
CA ILE A 291 -15.59 5.51 -27.54
C ILE A 291 -16.55 5.82 -28.68
N THR A 292 -16.41 5.13 -29.79
CA THR A 292 -17.26 5.29 -30.97
C THR A 292 -17.76 3.95 -31.47
N GLY A 293 -19.00 3.91 -31.94
CA GLY A 293 -19.57 2.72 -32.56
C GLY A 293 -20.88 3.02 -33.25
N THR A 294 -21.57 1.97 -33.67
CA THR A 294 -22.85 2.05 -34.38
C THR A 294 -23.86 1.09 -33.76
N VAL A 295 -25.08 1.57 -33.50
CA VAL A 295 -26.21 0.72 -33.15
C VAL A 295 -26.83 0.19 -34.43
N VAL A 296 -26.87 -1.14 -34.54
CA VAL A 296 -27.13 -1.88 -35.78
C VAL A 296 -28.37 -2.74 -35.63
N ASP A 297 -29.51 -2.05 -35.63
CA ASP A 297 -30.83 -2.54 -36.00
C ASP A 297 -31.41 -1.50 -36.95
N GLY A 298 -31.26 -1.74 -38.27
CA GLY A 298 -31.60 -0.75 -39.30
C GLY A 298 -31.00 0.66 -39.13
N LEU A 299 -29.80 0.77 -38.53
CA LEU A 299 -29.17 2.04 -38.17
C LEU A 299 -30.09 2.91 -37.28
N VAL A 300 -30.13 2.60 -35.99
CA VAL A 300 -31.07 3.21 -35.05
C VAL A 300 -30.74 4.67 -34.81
N THR A 301 -31.60 5.61 -35.23
CA THR A 301 -31.42 7.05 -34.98
C THR A 301 -32.12 7.50 -33.69
N GLY A 302 -31.52 8.45 -32.97
CA GLY A 302 -32.12 9.02 -31.76
C GLY A 302 -32.10 8.10 -30.53
N ALA A 303 -31.43 6.94 -30.58
CA ALA A 303 -31.25 6.05 -29.44
C ALA A 303 -30.37 6.71 -28.39
N THR A 304 -30.71 6.51 -27.11
CA THR A 304 -29.84 6.94 -26.00
C THR A 304 -28.79 5.87 -25.77
N VAL A 305 -27.53 6.22 -25.96
CA VAL A 305 -26.40 5.31 -25.74
C VAL A 305 -25.70 5.68 -24.43
N LYS A 306 -25.51 4.71 -23.55
CA LYS A 306 -24.86 4.84 -22.25
C LYS A 306 -23.61 3.99 -22.20
N LEU A 307 -22.52 4.55 -21.71
CA LEU A 307 -21.40 3.78 -21.20
C LEU A 307 -21.66 3.49 -19.73
N VAL A 308 -21.61 2.23 -19.31
CA VAL A 308 -21.79 1.84 -17.90
C VAL A 308 -20.56 1.12 -17.35
N ASP A 309 -20.27 1.32 -16.07
CA ASP A 309 -19.22 0.60 -15.35
C ASP A 309 -19.65 -0.82 -14.93
N ALA A 310 -18.76 -1.55 -14.29
CA ALA A 310 -19.02 -2.92 -13.79
C ALA A 310 -20.16 -3.01 -12.75
N ASN A 311 -20.52 -1.90 -12.09
CA ASN A 311 -21.61 -1.82 -11.13
C ASN A 311 -22.92 -1.34 -11.77
N GLY A 312 -22.92 -1.03 -13.09
CA GLY A 312 -24.06 -0.50 -13.82
C GLY A 312 -24.24 1.02 -13.71
N ALA A 313 -23.30 1.75 -13.11
CA ALA A 313 -23.36 3.21 -13.05
C ALA A 313 -23.03 3.81 -14.43
N THR A 314 -23.82 4.80 -14.87
CA THR A 314 -23.58 5.48 -16.14
C THR A 314 -22.37 6.41 -16.04
N VAL A 315 -21.38 6.18 -16.91
CA VAL A 315 -20.12 6.93 -17.02
C VAL A 315 -20.21 8.02 -18.08
N ALA A 316 -20.90 7.75 -19.19
CA ALA A 316 -21.10 8.69 -20.28
C ALA A 316 -22.43 8.43 -20.99
N THR A 317 -22.95 9.43 -21.69
CA THR A 317 -24.17 9.31 -22.49
C THR A 317 -24.01 10.03 -23.82
N ALA A 318 -24.58 9.47 -24.88
CA ALA A 318 -24.66 10.02 -26.22
C ALA A 318 -26.03 9.72 -26.84
N ILE A 319 -26.29 10.32 -28.00
CA ILE A 319 -27.45 10.00 -28.82
C ILE A 319 -26.94 9.58 -30.20
N THR A 320 -27.51 8.53 -30.78
CA THR A 320 -27.15 8.11 -32.13
C THR A 320 -27.57 9.14 -33.19
N ASN A 321 -26.75 9.31 -34.22
CA ASN A 321 -27.07 10.15 -35.36
C ASN A 321 -28.02 9.44 -36.37
N ALA A 322 -28.24 10.02 -37.55
CA ALA A 322 -29.10 9.44 -38.60
C ALA A 322 -28.56 8.11 -39.20
N ASN A 323 -27.30 7.77 -38.93
CA ASN A 323 -26.66 6.54 -39.37
C ASN A 323 -26.48 5.54 -38.21
N GLY A 324 -27.11 5.76 -37.07
CA GLY A 324 -26.94 4.91 -35.88
C GLY A 324 -25.58 5.06 -35.17
N GLU A 325 -24.74 6.00 -35.59
CA GLU A 325 -23.40 6.18 -35.02
C GLU A 325 -23.47 6.99 -33.73
N TYR A 326 -22.63 6.64 -32.76
CA TYR A 326 -22.48 7.36 -31.49
C TYR A 326 -21.02 7.71 -31.20
N THR A 327 -20.82 8.73 -30.38
CA THR A 327 -19.52 9.10 -29.80
C THR A 327 -19.72 9.41 -28.32
N LEU A 328 -19.18 8.57 -27.46
CA LEU A 328 -19.18 8.73 -26.01
C LEU A 328 -17.85 9.34 -25.59
N ASN A 329 -17.90 10.40 -24.80
CA ASN A 329 -16.73 10.97 -24.16
C ASN A 329 -16.81 10.68 -22.66
N ALA A 330 -16.10 9.65 -22.23
CA ALA A 330 -15.98 9.31 -20.82
C ALA A 330 -14.92 10.22 -20.20
N ALA A 331 -15.26 10.87 -19.09
CA ALA A 331 -14.27 11.62 -18.34
C ALA A 331 -13.20 10.68 -17.76
N ASP A 332 -13.61 9.47 -17.39
CA ASP A 332 -12.81 8.47 -16.69
C ASP A 332 -13.11 7.08 -17.28
N ASN A 333 -12.09 6.26 -17.52
CA ASN A 333 -12.21 5.02 -18.28
C ASN A 333 -12.70 3.81 -17.45
N LYS A 334 -13.74 4.02 -16.65
CA LYS A 334 -14.34 2.96 -15.81
C LYS A 334 -15.45 2.19 -16.51
N GLY A 335 -15.80 2.59 -17.74
CA GLY A 335 -16.81 1.91 -18.54
C GLY A 335 -16.37 0.51 -18.97
N THR A 336 -17.29 -0.44 -18.94
CA THR A 336 -17.07 -1.84 -19.37
C THR A 336 -18.04 -2.25 -20.47
N ARG A 337 -19.22 -1.63 -20.52
CA ARG A 337 -20.31 -1.98 -21.42
C ARG A 337 -21.00 -0.75 -22.00
N VAL A 338 -21.41 -0.86 -23.24
CA VAL A 338 -22.26 0.11 -23.93
C VAL A 338 -23.68 -0.45 -24.00
N ILE A 339 -24.66 0.38 -23.67
CA ILE A 339 -26.10 0.06 -23.74
C ILE A 339 -26.77 1.11 -24.61
N ALA A 340 -27.59 0.70 -25.57
CA ALA A 340 -28.39 1.55 -26.43
C ALA A 340 -29.87 1.26 -26.19
N ASP A 341 -30.61 2.29 -25.77
CA ASP A 341 -32.04 2.20 -25.45
C ASP A 341 -32.84 3.13 -26.36
N GLY A 342 -33.93 2.60 -26.93
CA GLY A 342 -34.87 3.36 -27.72
C GLY A 342 -34.37 3.74 -29.12
N GLY A 343 -34.97 4.79 -29.67
CA GLY A 343 -34.66 5.33 -31.00
C GLY A 343 -35.62 4.83 -32.07
N THR A 344 -35.26 5.08 -33.33
CA THR A 344 -36.05 4.72 -34.51
C THR A 344 -35.17 4.00 -35.51
N ASP A 345 -35.60 2.84 -35.98
CA ASP A 345 -34.94 2.12 -37.06
C ASP A 345 -35.10 2.94 -38.36
N SER A 346 -33.99 3.21 -39.05
CA SER A 346 -34.00 4.08 -40.23
C SER A 346 -34.49 3.38 -41.51
N TYR A 347 -34.58 2.05 -41.52
CA TYR A 347 -35.14 1.25 -42.62
C TYR A 347 -36.62 0.96 -42.44
N THR A 348 -37.11 0.71 -41.23
CA THR A 348 -38.54 0.43 -40.99
C THR A 348 -39.31 1.69 -40.61
N GLY A 349 -38.64 2.67 -39.99
CA GLY A 349 -39.29 3.84 -39.41
C GLY A 349 -39.97 3.58 -38.07
N GLU A 350 -39.85 2.35 -37.56
CA GLU A 350 -40.47 1.91 -36.31
C GLU A 350 -39.60 2.25 -35.10
N ALA A 351 -40.26 2.45 -33.95
CA ALA A 351 -39.56 2.67 -32.70
C ALA A 351 -38.87 1.37 -32.25
N VAL A 352 -37.60 1.47 -31.85
CA VAL A 352 -36.89 0.34 -31.24
C VAL A 352 -37.28 0.30 -29.76
N THR A 353 -37.96 -0.76 -29.34
CA THR A 353 -38.38 -0.94 -27.94
C THR A 353 -37.35 -1.68 -27.11
N ILE A 354 -36.51 -2.49 -27.74
CA ILE A 354 -35.52 -3.34 -27.08
C ILE A 354 -34.27 -2.56 -26.65
N SER A 355 -33.70 -2.95 -25.52
CA SER A 355 -32.39 -2.50 -25.06
C SER A 355 -31.30 -3.39 -25.66
N LEU A 356 -30.33 -2.78 -26.35
CA LEU A 356 -29.21 -3.49 -26.95
C LEU A 356 -27.92 -3.19 -26.20
N SER A 357 -27.07 -4.19 -26.00
CA SER A 357 -25.77 -4.01 -25.35
C SER A 357 -24.59 -4.58 -26.14
N ALA A 358 -23.40 -4.13 -25.78
CA ALA A 358 -22.14 -4.68 -26.23
C ALA A 358 -21.02 -4.35 -25.23
N SER A 359 -19.94 -5.12 -25.25
CA SER A 359 -18.70 -4.74 -24.57
C SER A 359 -18.19 -3.38 -25.06
N LYS A 360 -17.49 -2.61 -24.21
CA LYS A 360 -16.86 -1.33 -24.61
C LYS A 360 -15.92 -1.46 -25.81
N ALA A 361 -15.35 -2.64 -26.03
CA ALA A 361 -14.43 -2.91 -27.12
C ALA A 361 -15.14 -3.16 -28.47
N SER A 362 -16.45 -3.41 -28.46
CA SER A 362 -17.24 -3.67 -29.66
C SER A 362 -17.52 -2.40 -30.44
N LYS A 363 -17.31 -2.45 -31.76
CA LYS A 363 -17.67 -1.35 -32.67
C LYS A 363 -19.17 -1.25 -32.95
N PHE A 364 -19.90 -2.33 -32.69
CA PHE A 364 -21.30 -2.47 -33.04
C PHE A 364 -22.14 -2.90 -31.83
N VAL A 365 -23.33 -2.32 -31.70
CA VAL A 365 -24.34 -2.67 -30.70
C VAL A 365 -25.53 -3.28 -31.43
N SER A 366 -25.78 -4.58 -31.22
CA SER A 366 -26.73 -5.42 -31.96
C SER A 366 -27.36 -6.46 -31.05
N ALA A 367 -28.39 -7.18 -31.49
CA ALA A 367 -28.92 -8.32 -30.73
C ALA A 367 -27.86 -9.43 -30.54
N ILE A 368 -26.99 -9.63 -31.53
CA ILE A 368 -25.87 -10.58 -31.44
C ILE A 368 -24.92 -10.20 -30.30
N THR A 369 -24.47 -8.95 -30.27
CA THR A 369 -23.54 -8.47 -29.23
C THR A 369 -24.20 -8.39 -27.87
N THR A 370 -25.52 -8.16 -27.81
CA THR A 370 -26.30 -8.13 -26.57
C THR A 370 -26.29 -9.50 -25.89
N LEU A 371 -26.56 -10.56 -26.65
CA LEU A 371 -26.50 -11.93 -26.14
C LEU A 371 -25.08 -12.32 -25.70
N ILE A 372 -24.06 -11.94 -26.47
CA ILE A 372 -22.65 -12.25 -26.15
C ILE A 372 -22.20 -11.50 -24.89
N ASP A 373 -22.58 -10.23 -24.75
CA ASP A 373 -22.28 -9.41 -23.57
C ASP A 373 -22.94 -9.97 -22.31
N ILE A 374 -24.23 -10.34 -22.39
CA ILE A 374 -24.97 -10.93 -21.26
C ILE A 374 -24.45 -12.32 -20.89
N ALA A 375 -23.91 -13.08 -21.85
CA ALA A 375 -23.33 -14.40 -21.60
C ALA A 375 -22.06 -14.35 -20.73
N GLY A 376 -21.35 -13.22 -20.68
CA GLY A 376 -20.14 -13.08 -19.86
C GLY A 376 -19.10 -14.16 -20.17
N ASP A 377 -18.75 -14.97 -19.17
CA ASP A 377 -17.76 -16.04 -19.30
C ASP A 377 -18.16 -17.11 -20.35
N ASP A 378 -19.46 -17.27 -20.62
CA ASP A 378 -20.01 -18.22 -21.60
C ASP A 378 -20.11 -17.64 -23.03
N ALA A 379 -19.60 -16.42 -23.27
CA ALA A 379 -19.64 -15.72 -24.55
C ALA A 379 -19.19 -16.58 -25.74
N ALA A 380 -18.10 -17.35 -25.59
CA ALA A 380 -17.58 -18.21 -26.66
C ALA A 380 -18.54 -19.36 -27.01
N THR A 381 -19.21 -19.93 -26.01
CA THR A 381 -20.21 -21.00 -26.20
C THR A 381 -21.44 -20.46 -26.91
N VAL A 382 -21.95 -19.31 -26.45
CA VAL A 382 -23.11 -18.64 -27.06
C VAL A 382 -22.80 -18.27 -28.50
N GLN A 383 -21.64 -17.66 -28.78
CA GLN A 383 -21.22 -17.31 -30.13
C GLN A 383 -21.17 -18.52 -31.07
N ALA A 384 -20.66 -19.66 -30.60
CA ALA A 384 -20.61 -20.89 -31.39
C ALA A 384 -22.01 -21.43 -31.74
N ASN A 385 -22.99 -21.23 -30.86
CA ASN A 385 -24.35 -21.75 -31.00
C ASN A 385 -25.31 -20.78 -31.71
N LEU A 386 -24.94 -19.52 -31.91
CA LEU A 386 -25.74 -18.53 -32.65
C LEU A 386 -25.88 -18.82 -34.16
N GLY A 387 -25.05 -19.71 -34.71
CA GLY A 387 -25.06 -20.03 -36.14
C GLY A 387 -24.57 -18.87 -37.03
N LEU A 388 -23.62 -18.08 -36.53
CA LEU A 388 -23.02 -16.96 -37.26
C LEU A 388 -22.26 -17.43 -38.51
N PRO A 389 -22.15 -16.59 -39.56
CA PRO A 389 -21.32 -16.90 -40.73
C PRO A 389 -19.87 -17.20 -40.35
N ALA A 390 -19.23 -18.11 -41.08
CA ALA A 390 -17.84 -18.47 -40.83
C ALA A 390 -16.92 -17.24 -40.94
N GLY A 391 -16.16 -16.98 -39.87
CA GLY A 391 -15.22 -15.86 -39.79
C GLY A 391 -15.83 -14.53 -39.37
N PHE A 392 -17.13 -14.46 -39.07
CA PHE A 392 -17.76 -13.27 -38.52
C PHE A 392 -17.29 -13.01 -37.07
N ASP A 393 -16.75 -11.82 -36.82
CA ASP A 393 -16.34 -11.34 -35.50
C ASP A 393 -17.36 -10.32 -34.96
N PRO A 394 -18.18 -10.69 -33.96
CA PRO A 394 -19.18 -9.80 -33.35
C PRO A 394 -18.62 -8.51 -32.74
N ALA A 395 -17.33 -8.45 -32.41
CA ALA A 395 -16.72 -7.25 -31.86
C ALA A 395 -16.38 -6.22 -32.94
N THR A 396 -16.07 -6.66 -34.17
CA THR A 396 -15.47 -5.81 -35.19
C THR A 396 -16.18 -5.78 -36.54
N ASP A 397 -17.02 -6.77 -36.83
CA ASP A 397 -17.77 -6.89 -38.08
C ASP A 397 -19.19 -6.35 -37.95
N ASN A 398 -19.63 -5.62 -38.96
CA ASN A 398 -20.98 -5.08 -39.01
C ASN A 398 -21.99 -6.20 -39.34
N PRO A 399 -22.98 -6.49 -38.47
CA PRO A 399 -23.97 -7.54 -38.74
C PRO A 399 -24.87 -7.23 -39.95
N LEU A 400 -24.93 -5.98 -40.42
CA LEU A 400 -25.69 -5.60 -41.62
C LEU A 400 -24.91 -5.80 -42.93
N GLU A 401 -23.60 -6.06 -42.89
CA GLU A 401 -22.79 -6.20 -44.11
C GLU A 401 -22.94 -7.57 -44.78
N THR A 402 -23.23 -8.61 -44.01
CA THR A 402 -23.42 -9.96 -44.55
C THR A 402 -24.86 -10.40 -44.36
N LEU A 403 -25.46 -10.93 -45.42
CA LEU A 403 -26.83 -11.45 -45.37
C LEU A 403 -27.00 -12.53 -44.28
N GLY A 404 -25.98 -13.35 -44.05
CA GLY A 404 -26.01 -14.39 -43.03
C GLY A 404 -26.06 -13.82 -41.60
N ALA A 405 -25.22 -12.83 -41.28
CA ALA A 405 -25.22 -12.22 -39.96
C ALA A 405 -26.52 -11.42 -39.72
N GLN A 406 -27.01 -10.72 -40.74
CA GLN A 406 -28.26 -9.97 -40.64
C GLN A 406 -29.46 -10.88 -40.40
N LYS A 407 -29.51 -12.06 -41.04
CA LYS A 407 -30.55 -13.07 -40.75
C LYS A 407 -30.52 -13.51 -39.29
N VAL A 408 -29.34 -13.75 -38.72
CA VAL A 408 -29.21 -14.10 -37.30
C VAL A 408 -29.71 -12.94 -36.43
N ASN A 409 -29.23 -11.71 -36.69
CA ASN A 409 -29.61 -10.52 -35.93
C ASN A 409 -31.13 -10.28 -35.95
N ALA A 410 -31.76 -10.28 -37.14
CA ALA A 410 -33.19 -10.06 -37.30
C ALA A 410 -34.04 -11.15 -36.63
N LYS A 411 -33.62 -12.41 -36.68
CA LYS A 411 -34.32 -13.50 -35.98
C LYS A 411 -34.28 -13.35 -34.46
N LEU A 412 -33.15 -12.88 -33.91
CA LEU A 412 -33.03 -12.58 -32.49
C LEU A 412 -33.95 -11.41 -32.10
N ILE A 413 -33.94 -10.32 -32.87
CA ILE A 413 -34.81 -9.16 -32.64
C ILE A 413 -36.28 -9.58 -32.63
N ASN A 414 -36.72 -10.40 -33.60
CA ASN A 414 -38.09 -10.91 -33.63
C ASN A 414 -38.47 -11.68 -32.36
N ILE A 415 -37.56 -12.49 -31.81
CA ILE A 415 -37.82 -13.24 -30.57
C ILE A 415 -37.89 -12.27 -29.38
N ILE A 416 -36.94 -11.34 -29.28
CA ILE A 416 -36.82 -10.40 -28.16
C ILE A 416 -38.02 -9.45 -28.14
N ALA A 417 -38.30 -8.74 -29.23
CA ALA A 417 -39.35 -7.73 -29.29
C ALA A 417 -40.76 -8.31 -29.10
N VAL A 418 -41.05 -9.48 -29.70
CA VAL A 418 -42.35 -10.15 -29.51
C VAL A 418 -42.48 -10.72 -28.09
N GLY A 419 -41.38 -11.23 -27.52
CA GLY A 419 -41.36 -11.73 -26.14
C GLY A 419 -41.54 -10.63 -25.11
N GLU A 420 -40.88 -9.49 -25.31
CA GLU A 420 -41.05 -8.26 -24.54
C GLU A 420 -42.51 -7.81 -24.59
N SER A 421 -43.07 -7.65 -25.79
CA SER A 421 -44.47 -7.28 -26.00
C SER A 421 -45.45 -8.23 -25.29
N LEU A 422 -45.17 -9.54 -25.28
CA LEU A 422 -45.96 -10.53 -24.54
C LEU A 422 -45.89 -10.29 -23.03
N LEU A 423 -44.69 -10.09 -22.48
CA LEU A 423 -44.48 -9.87 -21.05
C LEU A 423 -45.14 -8.58 -20.56
N GLU A 424 -44.95 -7.48 -21.28
CA GLU A 424 -45.55 -6.19 -20.97
C GLU A 424 -47.07 -6.22 -21.05
N GLY A 425 -47.61 -6.79 -22.13
CA GLY A 425 -49.05 -6.97 -22.25
C GLY A 425 -49.61 -7.85 -21.13
N ALA A 426 -48.85 -8.86 -20.68
CA ALA A 426 -49.21 -9.69 -19.53
C ALA A 426 -49.06 -8.98 -18.16
N GLY A 427 -48.67 -7.71 -18.14
CA GLY A 427 -48.62 -6.86 -16.95
C GLY A 427 -47.24 -6.80 -16.29
N LEU A 428 -46.17 -7.20 -16.97
CA LEU A 428 -44.82 -6.82 -16.57
C LEU A 428 -44.60 -5.33 -16.82
N THR A 429 -43.75 -4.69 -16.01
CA THR A 429 -43.38 -3.28 -16.23
C THR A 429 -42.55 -3.13 -17.50
N ASP A 430 -42.84 -2.07 -18.25
CA ASP A 430 -42.09 -1.58 -19.41
C ASP A 430 -40.58 -1.50 -19.11
N GLY A 431 -39.76 -2.01 -20.02
CA GLY A 431 -38.28 -2.03 -19.93
C GLY A 431 -37.68 -3.04 -18.94
N ALA A 432 -38.38 -4.14 -18.65
CA ALA A 432 -37.81 -5.29 -17.94
C ALA A 432 -37.99 -6.62 -18.70
N GLY A 433 -38.72 -6.59 -19.82
CA GLY A 433 -39.16 -7.79 -20.53
C GLY A 433 -38.07 -8.34 -21.42
N ASP A 434 -37.44 -7.47 -22.19
CA ASP A 434 -36.32 -7.75 -23.07
C ASP A 434 -35.13 -8.36 -22.32
N GLU A 435 -34.74 -7.86 -21.13
CA GLU A 435 -33.62 -8.48 -20.39
C GLU A 435 -33.95 -9.90 -19.92
N LEU A 436 -35.20 -10.16 -19.52
CA LEU A 436 -35.64 -11.51 -19.12
C LEU A 436 -35.65 -12.46 -20.31
N ILE A 437 -36.06 -11.99 -21.50
CA ILE A 437 -36.04 -12.79 -22.73
C ILE A 437 -34.61 -13.08 -23.15
N VAL A 438 -33.73 -12.08 -23.15
CA VAL A 438 -32.33 -12.28 -23.51
C VAL A 438 -31.63 -13.23 -22.54
N ALA A 439 -31.89 -13.11 -21.23
CA ALA A 439 -31.33 -14.04 -20.24
C ALA A 439 -31.72 -15.50 -20.53
N GLN A 440 -32.98 -15.76 -20.90
CA GLN A 440 -33.42 -17.12 -21.26
C GLN A 440 -32.87 -17.57 -22.61
N LEU A 441 -32.76 -16.69 -23.60
CA LEU A 441 -32.09 -16.99 -24.87
C LEU A 441 -30.63 -17.43 -24.66
N VAL A 442 -29.89 -16.71 -23.80
CA VAL A 442 -28.52 -17.06 -23.43
C VAL A 442 -28.46 -18.43 -22.78
N ASN A 443 -29.36 -18.74 -21.84
CA ASN A 443 -29.41 -20.07 -21.19
C ASN A 443 -29.66 -21.20 -22.20
N SER A 444 -30.61 -21.03 -23.12
CA SER A 444 -30.89 -22.01 -24.18
C SER A 444 -29.68 -22.21 -25.10
N LEU A 445 -28.99 -21.11 -25.46
CA LEU A 445 -27.78 -21.19 -26.28
C LEU A 445 -26.61 -21.85 -25.55
N ILE A 446 -26.44 -21.62 -24.24
CA ILE A 446 -25.46 -22.35 -23.42
C ILE A 446 -25.76 -23.85 -23.41
N ALA A 447 -27.04 -24.21 -23.34
CA ALA A 447 -27.51 -25.60 -23.40
C ALA A 447 -27.49 -26.20 -24.82
N ALA A 448 -27.06 -25.45 -25.83
CA ALA A 448 -27.05 -25.84 -27.25
C ALA A 448 -28.45 -26.23 -27.78
N GLU A 449 -29.50 -25.59 -27.27
CA GLU A 449 -30.86 -25.77 -27.73
C GLU A 449 -31.10 -25.06 -29.08
N ASP A 450 -32.00 -25.60 -29.88
CA ASP A 450 -32.34 -25.05 -31.19
C ASP A 450 -33.33 -23.88 -31.04
N ILE A 451 -32.81 -22.65 -31.05
CA ILE A 451 -33.59 -21.40 -30.99
C ILE A 451 -34.45 -21.13 -32.24
N SER A 452 -34.50 -22.05 -33.21
CA SER A 452 -35.49 -22.03 -34.30
C SER A 452 -36.73 -22.89 -34.02
N SER A 453 -36.71 -23.67 -32.93
CA SER A 453 -37.80 -24.56 -32.52
C SER A 453 -38.93 -23.77 -31.83
N THR A 454 -40.17 -24.04 -32.25
CA THR A 454 -41.37 -23.49 -31.61
C THR A 454 -41.48 -23.89 -30.14
N THR A 455 -41.04 -25.10 -29.79
CA THR A 455 -41.01 -25.58 -28.40
C THR A 455 -40.00 -24.81 -27.57
N VAL A 456 -38.77 -24.65 -28.07
CA VAL A 456 -37.69 -23.95 -27.34
C VAL A 456 -38.04 -22.48 -27.16
N ILE A 457 -38.56 -21.81 -28.19
CA ILE A 457 -39.03 -20.42 -28.05
C ILE A 457 -40.18 -20.33 -27.05
N ALA A 458 -41.15 -21.26 -27.06
CA ALA A 458 -42.21 -21.25 -26.05
C ALA A 458 -41.65 -21.43 -24.63
N GLU A 459 -40.65 -22.31 -24.45
CA GLU A 459 -39.96 -22.49 -23.17
C GLU A 459 -39.26 -21.22 -22.71
N ILE A 460 -38.50 -20.55 -23.59
CA ILE A 460 -37.87 -19.24 -23.35
C ILE A 460 -38.91 -18.22 -22.86
N LEU A 461 -40.03 -18.09 -23.57
CA LEU A 461 -41.12 -17.18 -23.20
C LEU A 461 -41.71 -17.53 -21.83
N THR A 462 -41.99 -18.80 -21.56
CA THR A 462 -42.56 -19.20 -20.26
C THR A 462 -41.58 -19.02 -19.11
N ASN A 463 -40.31 -19.33 -19.33
CA ASN A 463 -39.26 -19.22 -18.31
C ASN A 463 -38.93 -17.76 -17.98
N SER A 464 -39.00 -16.85 -18.95
CA SER A 464 -38.77 -15.41 -18.72
C SER A 464 -39.84 -14.81 -17.80
N ALA A 465 -41.06 -15.36 -17.80
CA ALA A 465 -42.14 -14.91 -16.95
C ALA A 465 -42.15 -15.54 -15.53
N VAL A 466 -41.29 -16.54 -15.25
CA VAL A 466 -41.31 -17.28 -13.98
C VAL A 466 -41.08 -16.33 -12.79
N GLY A 467 -41.95 -16.45 -11.79
CA GLY A 467 -41.88 -15.61 -10.58
C GLY A 467 -42.47 -14.20 -10.74
N THR A 468 -42.97 -13.85 -11.92
CA THR A 468 -43.65 -12.58 -12.18
C THR A 468 -45.18 -12.74 -12.16
N THR A 469 -45.90 -11.61 -12.17
CA THR A 469 -47.36 -11.59 -12.36
C THR A 469 -47.80 -12.02 -13.76
N ALA A 470 -46.90 -11.96 -14.75
CA ALA A 470 -47.16 -12.32 -16.14
C ALA A 470 -47.19 -13.85 -16.36
N ALA A 471 -46.62 -14.66 -15.46
CA ALA A 471 -46.37 -16.09 -15.64
C ALA A 471 -47.55 -16.89 -16.20
N THR A 472 -48.74 -16.73 -15.60
CA THR A 472 -49.94 -17.47 -16.03
C THR A 472 -50.36 -17.05 -17.44
N ARG A 473 -50.38 -15.74 -17.71
CA ARG A 473 -50.85 -15.22 -18.99
C ARG A 473 -49.91 -15.57 -20.13
N VAL A 474 -48.60 -15.52 -19.86
CA VAL A 474 -47.56 -15.92 -20.81
C VAL A 474 -47.68 -17.40 -21.15
N ALA A 475 -47.85 -18.27 -20.14
CA ALA A 475 -48.02 -19.71 -20.36
C ALA A 475 -49.23 -20.08 -21.24
N GLU A 476 -50.31 -19.30 -21.16
CA GLU A 476 -51.49 -19.49 -22.02
C GLU A 476 -51.22 -19.18 -23.49
N LEU A 477 -50.37 -18.18 -23.77
CA LEU A 477 -50.16 -17.65 -25.11
C LEU A 477 -48.86 -18.16 -25.78
N ALA A 478 -47.89 -18.63 -25.00
CA ALA A 478 -46.53 -18.92 -25.45
C ALA A 478 -46.45 -19.82 -26.69
N SER A 479 -47.31 -20.84 -26.81
CA SER A 479 -47.30 -21.76 -27.95
C SER A 479 -47.72 -21.09 -29.28
N ASP A 480 -48.75 -20.24 -29.26
CA ASP A 480 -49.23 -19.56 -30.46
C ASP A 480 -48.32 -18.37 -30.83
N VAL A 481 -47.80 -17.68 -29.81
CA VAL A 481 -46.79 -16.62 -29.97
C VAL A 481 -45.52 -17.19 -30.58
N SER A 482 -44.97 -18.28 -30.03
CA SER A 482 -43.76 -18.92 -30.58
C SER A 482 -43.96 -19.39 -32.01
N THR A 483 -45.14 -19.90 -32.35
CA THR A 483 -45.49 -20.28 -33.73
C THR A 483 -45.43 -19.08 -34.68
N SER A 484 -45.91 -17.91 -34.25
CA SER A 484 -45.85 -16.69 -35.08
C SER A 484 -44.42 -16.21 -35.29
N VAL A 485 -43.60 -16.23 -34.23
CA VAL A 485 -42.18 -15.87 -34.28
C VAL A 485 -41.42 -16.82 -35.22
N VAL A 486 -41.63 -18.13 -35.11
CA VAL A 486 -40.99 -19.13 -36.00
C VAL A 486 -41.44 -18.94 -37.45
N ASN A 487 -42.71 -18.66 -37.69
CA ASN A 487 -43.21 -18.38 -39.04
C ASN A 487 -42.55 -17.13 -39.65
N ALA A 488 -42.36 -16.06 -38.87
CA ALA A 488 -41.65 -14.87 -39.32
C ALA A 488 -40.16 -15.17 -39.55
N ASN A 489 -39.51 -15.89 -38.64
CA ASN A 489 -38.09 -16.26 -38.76
C ASN A 489 -37.82 -17.18 -39.96
N ALA A 490 -38.76 -18.06 -40.33
CA ALA A 490 -38.66 -18.84 -41.56
C ALA A 490 -38.68 -17.95 -42.82
N LEU A 491 -39.37 -16.81 -42.80
CA LEU A 491 -39.36 -15.82 -43.89
C LEU A 491 -38.06 -15.02 -43.93
N VAL A 492 -37.46 -14.74 -42.76
CA VAL A 492 -36.08 -14.20 -42.69
C VAL A 492 -35.09 -15.17 -43.32
N ASP A 493 -35.19 -16.48 -43.03
CA ASP A 493 -34.26 -17.50 -43.55
C ASP A 493 -34.28 -17.59 -45.08
N ILE A 494 -35.44 -17.44 -45.73
CA ILE A 494 -35.55 -17.48 -47.20
C ILE A 494 -35.31 -16.12 -47.88
N SER A 495 -35.15 -15.03 -47.12
CA SER A 495 -34.89 -13.70 -47.67
C SER A 495 -33.59 -13.66 -48.47
N THR A 496 -33.61 -13.00 -49.63
CA THR A 496 -32.49 -12.98 -50.58
C THR A 496 -31.55 -11.79 -50.42
N ASP A 497 -32.00 -10.75 -49.72
CA ASP A 497 -31.28 -9.50 -49.51
C ASP A 497 -31.75 -8.82 -48.23
N VAL A 498 -31.05 -7.72 -47.88
CA VAL A 498 -31.26 -6.94 -46.66
C VAL A 498 -32.62 -6.25 -46.63
N THR A 499 -33.14 -5.87 -47.80
CA THR A 499 -34.43 -5.20 -47.98
C THR A 499 -35.58 -6.17 -47.70
N ALA A 500 -35.47 -7.41 -48.17
CA ALA A 500 -36.44 -8.47 -47.86
C ALA A 500 -36.50 -8.77 -46.36
N ILE A 501 -35.36 -8.77 -45.66
CA ILE A 501 -35.32 -8.94 -44.20
C ILE A 501 -36.01 -7.77 -43.50
N ALA A 502 -35.72 -6.53 -43.90
CA ALA A 502 -36.35 -5.33 -43.33
C ALA A 502 -37.88 -5.37 -43.49
N LYS A 503 -38.41 -5.84 -44.63
CA LYS A 503 -39.87 -6.03 -44.78
C LYS A 503 -40.46 -7.08 -43.85
N VAL A 504 -39.70 -8.14 -43.52
CA VAL A 504 -40.15 -9.11 -42.52
C VAL A 504 -40.17 -8.45 -41.14
N GLN A 505 -39.11 -7.71 -40.77
CA GLN A 505 -39.04 -6.98 -39.51
C GLN A 505 -40.18 -5.95 -39.40
N GLU A 506 -40.50 -5.23 -40.48
CA GLU A 506 -41.64 -4.31 -40.52
C GLU A 506 -42.95 -5.01 -40.14
N VAL A 507 -43.26 -6.17 -40.72
CA VAL A 507 -44.48 -6.91 -40.37
C VAL A 507 -44.45 -7.50 -38.95
N VAL A 508 -43.28 -7.64 -38.34
CA VAL A 508 -43.15 -8.10 -36.94
C VAL A 508 -43.28 -6.94 -35.95
N LEU A 509 -42.62 -5.82 -36.24
CA LEU A 509 -42.38 -4.71 -35.31
C LEU A 509 -43.31 -3.51 -35.52
N ASN A 510 -44.05 -3.43 -36.63
CA ASN A 510 -44.92 -2.32 -36.95
C ASN A 510 -45.87 -1.96 -35.78
N ALA A 511 -45.83 -0.70 -35.34
CA ALA A 511 -46.53 -0.23 -34.15
C ALA A 511 -48.06 -0.36 -34.23
N ASP A 512 -48.63 -0.44 -35.43
CA ASP A 512 -50.09 -0.51 -35.62
C ASP A 512 -50.59 -1.94 -35.89
N THR A 513 -49.82 -2.72 -36.65
CA THR A 513 -50.28 -3.99 -37.26
C THR A 513 -49.34 -5.16 -37.06
N GLY A 514 -48.16 -4.94 -36.47
CA GLY A 514 -47.11 -5.94 -36.30
C GLY A 514 -47.50 -7.07 -35.36
N ILE A 515 -46.78 -8.19 -35.46
CA ILE A 515 -46.93 -9.34 -34.55
C ILE A 515 -46.76 -8.88 -33.09
N ALA A 516 -45.75 -8.08 -32.79
CA ALA A 516 -45.47 -7.56 -31.45
C ALA A 516 -46.70 -6.85 -30.86
N THR A 517 -47.27 -5.89 -31.61
CA THR A 517 -48.49 -5.14 -31.25
C THR A 517 -49.70 -6.06 -31.03
N LEU A 518 -49.93 -7.02 -31.92
CA LEU A 518 -51.03 -7.97 -31.80
C LEU A 518 -50.90 -8.86 -30.57
N VAL A 519 -49.68 -9.30 -30.26
CA VAL A 519 -49.36 -10.12 -29.09
C VAL A 519 -49.55 -9.33 -27.81
N GLN A 520 -49.04 -8.09 -27.74
CA GLN A 520 -49.21 -7.21 -26.58
C GLN A 520 -50.69 -6.97 -26.28
N ALA A 521 -51.50 -6.64 -27.31
CA ALA A 521 -52.94 -6.43 -27.17
C ALA A 521 -53.70 -7.69 -26.72
N ALA A 522 -53.32 -8.87 -27.23
CA ALA A 522 -53.89 -10.12 -26.78
C ALA A 522 -53.53 -10.39 -25.31
N ALA A 523 -52.26 -10.21 -24.93
CA ALA A 523 -51.76 -10.45 -23.58
C ALA A 523 -52.40 -9.50 -22.54
N ALA A 524 -52.63 -8.23 -22.90
CA ALA A 524 -53.30 -7.21 -22.08
C ALA A 524 -54.81 -7.45 -21.89
N SER A 525 -55.38 -8.40 -22.63
CA SER A 525 -56.78 -8.80 -22.52
C SER A 525 -56.91 -10.28 -22.14
N THR A 526 -58.15 -10.75 -21.98
CA THR A 526 -58.46 -12.18 -21.79
C THR A 526 -58.68 -12.90 -23.13
N SER A 527 -58.26 -12.31 -24.24
CA SER A 527 -58.52 -12.84 -25.59
C SER A 527 -57.56 -13.98 -25.93
N VAL A 528 -57.98 -14.90 -26.80
CA VAL A 528 -57.05 -15.90 -27.35
C VAL A 528 -56.19 -15.22 -28.42
N TYR A 529 -54.88 -15.48 -28.41
CA TYR A 529 -54.00 -15.12 -29.53
C TYR A 529 -54.00 -16.27 -30.54
N THR A 530 -54.21 -16.00 -31.82
CA THR A 530 -54.14 -17.01 -32.88
C THR A 530 -52.86 -16.80 -33.66
N ALA A 531 -52.04 -17.85 -33.81
CA ALA A 531 -50.77 -17.75 -34.49
C ALA A 531 -50.92 -17.21 -35.93
N VAL A 532 -50.08 -16.24 -36.29
CA VAL A 532 -50.06 -15.68 -37.65
C VAL A 532 -49.34 -16.66 -38.58
N THR A 533 -50.04 -17.10 -39.62
CA THR A 533 -49.49 -18.07 -40.59
C THR A 533 -48.52 -17.42 -41.56
N THR A 534 -47.58 -18.20 -42.12
CA THR A 534 -46.66 -17.75 -43.17
C THR A 534 -47.38 -17.15 -44.39
N THR A 535 -48.56 -17.66 -44.75
CA THR A 535 -49.38 -17.10 -45.84
C THR A 535 -49.83 -15.66 -45.54
N VAL A 536 -50.28 -15.40 -44.32
CA VAL A 536 -50.72 -14.06 -43.89
C VAL A 536 -49.52 -13.11 -43.83
N LEU A 537 -48.39 -13.56 -43.28
CA LEU A 537 -47.16 -12.78 -43.24
C LEU A 537 -46.66 -12.42 -44.65
N THR A 538 -46.63 -13.39 -45.57
CA THR A 538 -46.21 -13.17 -46.96
C THR A 538 -47.08 -12.10 -47.64
N THR A 539 -48.39 -12.15 -47.43
CA THR A 539 -49.32 -11.14 -47.98
C THR A 539 -49.04 -9.75 -47.39
N SER A 540 -48.75 -9.68 -46.08
CA SER A 540 -48.46 -8.41 -45.40
C SER A 540 -47.12 -7.81 -45.86
N ILE A 541 -46.11 -8.65 -46.09
CA ILE A 541 -44.77 -8.27 -46.61
C ILE A 541 -44.87 -7.66 -48.02
N GLU A 542 -45.78 -8.14 -48.87
CA GLU A 542 -45.98 -7.57 -50.21
C GLU A 542 -46.44 -6.10 -50.15
N THR A 543 -47.16 -5.72 -49.09
CA THR A 543 -47.69 -4.38 -48.87
C THR A 543 -46.87 -3.54 -47.89
N ALA A 544 -45.84 -4.11 -47.27
CA ALA A 544 -44.95 -3.40 -46.34
C ALA A 544 -44.16 -2.30 -47.07
N ASP A 545 -44.21 -1.09 -46.52
CA ASP A 545 -43.50 0.09 -46.99
C ASP A 545 -42.28 0.32 -46.09
N ILE A 546 -41.08 0.33 -46.68
CA ILE A 546 -39.79 0.49 -45.99
C ILE A 546 -38.95 1.56 -46.70
#